data_AF-A0A0G0NRY4-F1
#
_entry.id   AF-A0A0G0NRY4-F1
#
_cell.length_a   1.000
_cell.length_b   1.000
_cell.length_c   1.000
_cell.angle_alpha   90.00
_cell.angle_beta   90.00
_cell.angle_gamma   90.00
#
_symmetry.space_group_name_H-M   'P 1'
#
loop_
_entity.id
_entity.type
_entity.pdbx_description
1 polymer ?
#
loop_
_entity_poly.entity_id
_entity_poly.type
_entity_poly.pdbx_seq_one_letter_code
_entity_poly.pdbx_strand_id
1 'polypeptide(L)'
;MNSFESIPIKKNDENKRSFTDGLSRKMKQFAVGASLLGATAQAVDGSEIRHDTQKVSEGVSIELIRKDLINHVSSPEYLAKLKIEFSGDAKLALDEQQSRIENLKTVKVYLKETSDEVRKLFESDGNKAWKNVEGFYDEITNEIISIKGDPSVLQHEFLHASTKNRKGITSSAKKVLHKTFFGMNGYLRNPTEWLVRKQALDLELARENIKEYGQPFTRTHYDIMMQMFHRGKFSTDVREFIAVTDRDFDVFKKILDNVAKNETGQDIANV
;
A
#
# COMPACT_ATOMS: atom_id res chain seq x y z
N MET A 1 37.15 -20.65 35.82
CA MET A 1 37.29 -19.65 34.75
C MET A 1 37.50 -20.41 33.46
N ASN A 2 36.44 -20.63 32.68
CA ASN A 2 36.52 -21.34 31.39
C ASN A 2 36.31 -20.34 30.27
N SER A 3 37.36 -20.11 29.48
CA SER A 3 37.35 -19.28 28.27
C SER A 3 36.76 -20.07 27.10
N PHE A 4 35.62 -19.61 26.57
CA PHE A 4 35.11 -20.09 25.30
C PHE A 4 35.69 -19.23 24.17
N GLU A 5 36.48 -19.86 23.30
CA GLU A 5 36.91 -19.29 22.03
C GLU A 5 35.73 -19.26 21.05
N SER A 6 35.46 -18.08 20.48
CA SER A 6 34.42 -17.87 19.49
C SER A 6 34.93 -18.15 18.06
N ILE A 7 34.22 -19.02 17.34
CA ILE A 7 34.46 -19.33 15.92
C ILE A 7 33.96 -18.18 15.04
N PRO A 8 34.71 -17.73 14.01
CA PRO A 8 34.29 -16.64 13.13
C PRO A 8 33.25 -17.12 12.11
N ILE A 9 32.09 -16.46 12.09
CA ILE A 9 31.05 -16.64 11.07
C ILE A 9 31.44 -15.85 9.82
N LYS A 10 31.72 -16.54 8.72
CA LYS A 10 31.89 -15.92 7.39
C LYS A 10 30.55 -15.34 6.91
N LYS A 11 30.53 -14.05 6.59
CA LYS A 11 29.43 -13.41 5.89
C LYS A 11 29.48 -13.77 4.41
N ASN A 12 28.46 -14.46 3.91
CA ASN A 12 28.22 -14.60 2.48
C ASN A 12 27.44 -13.37 1.99
N ASP A 13 28.14 -12.42 1.40
CA ASP A 13 27.57 -11.26 0.70
C ASP A 13 27.44 -11.54 -0.80
N GLU A 14 26.57 -12.47 -1.23
CA GLU A 14 26.25 -12.63 -2.66
C GLU A 14 24.80 -13.11 -2.87
N ASN A 15 23.86 -12.17 -2.93
CA ASN A 15 22.73 -12.11 -3.88
C ASN A 15 21.73 -11.03 -3.46
N LYS A 16 22.02 -9.78 -3.82
CA LYS A 16 21.02 -8.69 -3.85
C LYS A 16 20.86 -8.22 -5.29
N ARG A 17 20.24 -9.05 -6.14
CA ARG A 17 19.59 -8.52 -7.35
C ARG A 17 18.23 -8.00 -6.92
N SER A 18 17.99 -6.70 -7.09
CA SER A 18 16.71 -6.07 -6.76
C SER A 18 15.59 -6.65 -7.62
N PHE A 19 14.52 -7.03 -6.94
CA PHE A 19 13.24 -7.54 -7.45
C PHE A 19 12.66 -6.73 -8.63
N THR A 20 12.94 -5.42 -8.68
CA THR A 20 12.49 -4.48 -9.71
C THR A 20 13.21 -4.62 -11.06
N ASP A 21 14.43 -5.14 -11.07
CA ASP A 21 15.29 -5.13 -12.25
C ASP A 21 14.96 -6.26 -13.25
N GLY A 22 14.31 -7.31 -12.76
CA GLY A 22 13.83 -8.45 -13.55
C GLY A 22 12.59 -8.09 -14.39
N LEU A 23 11.58 -7.47 -13.78
CA LEU A 23 10.33 -7.06 -14.44
C LEU A 23 10.57 -5.98 -15.52
N SER A 24 11.44 -5.00 -15.24
CA SER A 24 11.70 -3.88 -16.15
C SER A 24 12.28 -4.29 -17.52
N ARG A 25 13.09 -5.36 -17.58
CA ARG A 25 13.75 -5.78 -18.84
C ARG A 25 12.79 -6.46 -19.82
N LYS A 26 11.79 -7.21 -19.35
CA LYS A 26 10.85 -7.92 -20.23
C LYS A 26 9.72 -7.04 -20.73
N MET A 27 9.23 -6.09 -19.93
CA MET A 27 8.25 -5.12 -20.42
C MET A 27 8.84 -4.21 -21.52
N LYS A 28 10.14 -3.89 -21.45
CA LYS A 28 10.85 -3.24 -22.58
C LYS A 28 10.94 -4.13 -23.83
N GLN A 29 11.07 -5.45 -23.69
CA GLN A 29 11.06 -6.36 -24.86
C GLN A 29 9.69 -6.44 -25.54
N PHE A 30 8.59 -6.36 -24.78
CA PHE A 30 7.25 -6.23 -25.37
C PHE A 30 7.03 -4.86 -26.05
N ALA A 31 7.60 -3.78 -25.53
CA ALA A 31 7.53 -2.45 -26.17
C ALA A 31 8.42 -2.32 -27.42
N VAL A 32 9.58 -3.01 -27.46
CA VAL A 32 10.52 -2.95 -28.60
C VAL A 32 10.10 -3.88 -29.75
N GLY A 33 9.30 -4.92 -29.48
CA GLY A 33 8.72 -5.80 -30.51
C GLY A 33 7.66 -5.14 -31.40
N ALA A 34 7.21 -3.92 -31.09
CA ALA A 34 6.20 -3.19 -31.84
C ALA A 34 6.77 -2.14 -32.83
N SER A 35 8.10 -2.02 -32.97
CA SER A 35 8.72 -0.89 -33.69
C SER A 35 9.45 -1.23 -34.99
N LEU A 36 9.14 -2.37 -35.63
CA LEU A 36 9.56 -2.61 -37.01
C LEU A 36 8.39 -3.18 -37.83
N LEU A 37 7.62 -2.28 -38.44
CA LEU A 37 7.01 -2.50 -39.76
C LEU A 37 6.52 -1.16 -40.33
N GLY A 38 7.20 -0.73 -41.39
CA GLY A 38 6.66 -0.09 -42.60
C GLY A 38 5.65 1.05 -42.46
N ALA A 39 6.11 2.25 -42.81
CA ALA A 39 5.27 3.39 -43.14
C ALA A 39 4.27 3.07 -44.27
N THR A 40 2.98 3.12 -43.96
CA THR A 40 1.92 3.55 -44.89
C THR A 40 1.03 4.54 -44.14
N ALA A 41 0.97 5.76 -44.68
CA ALA A 41 0.10 6.82 -44.17
C ALA A 41 -1.37 6.47 -44.46
N GLN A 42 -2.13 6.22 -43.41
CA GLN A 42 -3.59 6.31 -43.42
C GLN A 42 -4.03 7.14 -42.22
N ALA A 43 -4.95 8.06 -42.50
CA ALA A 43 -5.50 9.03 -41.57
C ALA A 43 -6.04 8.33 -40.31
N VAL A 44 -5.50 8.69 -39.15
CA VAL A 44 -6.00 8.22 -37.86
C VAL A 44 -7.17 9.11 -37.47
N ASP A 45 -8.35 8.54 -37.65
CA ASP A 45 -9.62 8.93 -37.06
C ASP A 45 -9.48 9.15 -35.55
N GLY A 46 -10.17 10.18 -35.07
CA GLY A 46 -10.15 10.64 -33.68
C GLY A 46 -10.74 9.59 -32.75
N SER A 47 -9.89 8.70 -32.24
CA SER A 47 -10.24 7.88 -31.09
C SER A 47 -10.15 8.74 -29.83
N GLU A 48 -11.31 9.24 -29.41
CA GLU A 48 -11.57 9.69 -28.06
C GLU A 48 -10.93 8.73 -27.06
N ILE A 49 -10.07 9.24 -26.19
CA ILE A 49 -9.67 8.57 -24.96
C ILE A 49 -10.93 8.48 -24.09
N ARG A 50 -11.69 7.39 -24.25
CA ARG A 50 -12.82 7.07 -23.40
C ARG A 50 -12.27 6.70 -22.02
N HIS A 51 -12.49 7.59 -21.06
CA HIS A 51 -12.39 7.29 -19.64
C HIS A 51 -13.54 6.32 -19.28
N ASP A 52 -13.36 5.04 -19.60
CA ASP A 52 -14.30 3.99 -19.28
C ASP A 52 -14.48 3.89 -17.77
N THR A 53 -15.63 4.36 -17.30
CA THR A 53 -16.15 4.12 -15.95
C THR A 53 -16.64 2.67 -15.88
N GLN A 54 -15.71 1.72 -15.90
CA GLN A 54 -16.03 0.31 -15.85
C GLN A 54 -16.54 -0.03 -14.44
N LYS A 55 -17.82 -0.39 -14.35
CA LYS A 55 -18.44 -0.84 -13.09
C LYS A 55 -17.85 -2.19 -12.69
N VAL A 56 -17.07 -2.19 -11.62
CA VAL A 56 -16.78 -3.39 -10.82
C VAL A 56 -18.14 -3.81 -10.22
N SER A 57 -18.53 -5.07 -10.35
CA SER A 57 -19.78 -5.70 -9.83
C SER A 57 -20.75 -4.77 -9.07
N GLU A 58 -21.96 -4.59 -9.60
CA GLU A 58 -23.12 -3.94 -8.95
C GLU A 58 -22.83 -3.10 -7.69
N GLY A 59 -22.24 -1.90 -7.86
CA GLY A 59 -22.38 -0.82 -6.88
C GLY A 59 -21.14 0.00 -6.56
N VAL A 60 -19.92 -0.53 -6.70
CA VAL A 60 -18.71 0.23 -6.36
C VAL A 60 -17.91 0.58 -7.62
N SER A 61 -17.99 1.85 -8.02
CA SER A 61 -17.20 2.38 -9.13
C SER A 61 -15.72 2.53 -8.71
N ILE A 62 -14.78 2.23 -9.61
CA ILE A 62 -13.36 2.56 -9.45
C ILE A 62 -13.20 4.03 -9.00
N GLU A 63 -14.00 4.92 -9.59
CA GLU A 63 -13.98 6.34 -9.27
C GLU A 63 -14.46 6.66 -7.86
N LEU A 64 -15.35 5.84 -7.28
CA LEU A 64 -15.80 6.04 -5.91
C LEU A 64 -14.66 5.75 -4.93
N ILE A 65 -13.99 4.60 -5.08
CA ILE A 65 -12.82 4.25 -4.26
C ILE A 65 -11.71 5.30 -4.42
N ARG A 66 -11.40 5.68 -5.66
CA ARG A 66 -10.42 6.72 -5.96
C ARG A 66 -10.79 8.04 -5.29
N LYS A 67 -12.04 8.47 -5.41
CA LYS A 67 -12.53 9.72 -4.80
C LYS A 67 -12.45 9.68 -3.28
N ASP A 68 -12.85 8.58 -2.66
CA ASP A 68 -12.80 8.42 -1.19
C ASP A 68 -11.36 8.50 -0.68
N LEU A 69 -10.43 7.83 -1.36
CA LEU A 69 -9.00 7.90 -1.03
C LEU A 69 -8.41 9.28 -1.27
N ILE A 70 -8.74 9.95 -2.38
CA ILE A 70 -8.32 11.33 -2.63
C ILE A 70 -8.83 12.26 -1.53
N ASN A 71 -10.11 12.15 -1.14
CA ASN A 71 -10.69 12.95 -0.06
C ASN A 71 -9.95 12.73 1.26
N HIS A 72 -9.69 11.46 1.60
CA HIS A 72 -8.93 11.09 2.79
C HIS A 72 -7.51 11.71 2.78
N VAL A 73 -6.75 11.50 1.69
CA VAL A 73 -5.38 12.01 1.57
C VAL A 73 -5.35 13.54 1.52
N SER A 74 -6.36 14.19 0.96
CA SER A 74 -6.46 15.65 0.87
C SER A 74 -6.88 16.32 2.18
N SER A 75 -7.24 15.55 3.21
CA SER A 75 -7.75 16.09 4.46
C SER A 75 -6.67 16.86 5.27
N PRO A 76 -7.04 17.91 6.01
CA PRO A 76 -6.15 18.60 6.94
C PRO A 76 -5.53 17.66 7.98
N GLU A 77 -6.28 16.66 8.44
CA GLU A 77 -5.85 15.67 9.42
C GLU A 77 -4.75 14.77 8.84
N TYR A 78 -4.86 14.42 7.55
CA TYR A 78 -3.80 13.71 6.81
C TYR A 78 -2.52 14.53 6.72
N LEU A 79 -2.64 15.81 6.34
CA LEU A 79 -1.49 16.71 6.30
C LEU A 79 -0.84 16.86 7.69
N ALA A 80 -1.63 16.98 8.75
CA ALA A 80 -1.12 17.07 10.11
C ALA A 80 -0.31 15.82 10.51
N LYS A 81 -0.78 14.62 10.15
CA LYS A 81 -0.02 13.38 10.38
C LYS A 81 1.26 13.32 9.54
N LEU A 82 1.21 13.75 8.27
CA LEU A 82 2.42 13.85 7.45
C LEU A 82 3.44 14.84 8.03
N LYS A 83 3.00 15.98 8.56
CA LYS A 83 3.91 16.92 9.24
C LYS A 83 4.66 16.26 10.38
N ILE A 84 3.98 15.48 11.21
CA ILE A 84 4.64 14.73 12.29
C ILE A 84 5.64 13.72 11.68
N GLU A 85 5.22 12.98 10.63
CA GLU A 85 6.07 12.02 9.92
C GLU A 85 7.35 12.67 9.38
N PHE A 86 7.26 13.88 8.84
CA PHE A 86 8.41 14.64 8.32
C PHE A 86 9.02 15.63 9.32
N SER A 87 8.97 15.32 10.63
CA SER A 87 9.68 16.08 11.69
C SER A 87 9.25 17.55 11.78
N GLY A 88 7.99 17.83 11.46
CA GLY A 88 7.44 19.18 11.42
C GLY A 88 7.71 19.94 10.12
N ASP A 89 8.41 19.34 9.14
CA ASP A 89 8.65 19.97 7.83
C ASP A 89 7.34 20.09 7.05
N ALA A 90 6.70 21.25 7.18
CA ALA A 90 5.41 21.53 6.55
C ALA A 90 5.48 21.53 5.02
N LYS A 91 6.62 21.91 4.44
CA LYS A 91 6.79 21.96 3.00
C LYS A 91 6.92 20.53 2.46
N LEU A 92 7.79 19.72 3.05
CA LEU A 92 7.95 18.32 2.65
C LEU A 92 6.66 17.51 2.83
N ALA A 93 5.94 17.74 3.94
CA ALA A 93 4.65 17.10 4.18
C ALA A 93 3.58 17.48 3.13
N LEU A 94 3.54 18.75 2.72
CA LEU A 94 2.63 19.21 1.67
C LEU A 94 3.01 18.66 0.30
N ASP A 95 4.30 18.70 -0.04
CA ASP A 95 4.84 18.16 -1.29
C ASP A 95 4.51 16.64 -1.41
N GLU A 96 4.64 15.89 -0.31
CA GLU A 96 4.27 14.48 -0.23
C GLU A 96 2.75 14.27 -0.34
N GLN A 97 1.93 15.07 0.33
CA GLN A 97 0.46 14.98 0.22
C GLN A 97 0.01 15.18 -1.23
N GLN A 98 0.54 16.21 -1.91
CA GLN A 98 0.22 16.50 -3.30
C GLN A 98 0.67 15.37 -4.23
N SER A 99 1.87 14.84 -4.02
CA SER A 99 2.38 13.66 -4.75
C SER A 99 1.44 12.46 -4.61
N ARG A 100 0.97 12.14 -3.40
CA ARG A 100 0.03 11.02 -3.17
C ARG A 100 -1.31 11.23 -3.86
N ILE A 101 -1.85 12.44 -3.82
CA ILE A 101 -3.08 12.81 -4.54
C ILE A 101 -2.90 12.63 -6.05
N GLU A 102 -1.78 13.10 -6.60
CA GLU A 102 -1.51 13.00 -8.04
C GLU A 102 -1.33 11.55 -8.49
N ASN A 103 -0.68 10.72 -7.67
CA ASN A 103 -0.55 9.28 -7.95
C ASN A 103 -1.93 8.61 -8.03
N LEU A 104 -2.83 8.92 -7.09
CA LEU A 104 -4.20 8.40 -7.09
C LEU A 104 -5.02 8.88 -8.31
N LYS A 105 -4.81 10.11 -8.77
CA LYS A 105 -5.47 10.67 -9.96
C LYS A 105 -5.00 10.04 -11.26
N THR A 106 -3.71 9.75 -11.35
CA THR A 106 -3.05 9.36 -12.61
C THR A 106 -2.90 7.86 -12.80
N VAL A 107 -3.01 7.06 -11.72
CA VAL A 107 -2.91 5.61 -11.81
C VAL A 107 -4.03 5.03 -12.65
N LYS A 108 -3.65 4.25 -13.67
CA LYS A 108 -4.60 3.55 -14.54
C LYS A 108 -5.05 2.27 -13.87
N VAL A 109 -6.30 1.86 -14.11
CA VAL A 109 -6.86 0.64 -13.52
C VAL A 109 -7.33 -0.28 -14.63
N TYR A 110 -6.90 -1.53 -14.58
CA TYR A 110 -7.32 -2.59 -15.49
C TYR A 110 -7.94 -3.71 -14.67
N LEU A 111 -9.22 -3.99 -14.93
CA LEU A 111 -9.93 -5.06 -14.28
C LEU A 111 -9.80 -6.36 -15.07
N LYS A 112 -9.65 -7.47 -14.36
CA LYS A 112 -9.62 -8.83 -14.92
C LYS A 112 -10.80 -9.62 -14.39
N GLU A 113 -11.38 -10.49 -15.21
CA GLU A 113 -12.56 -11.25 -14.78
C GLU A 113 -12.17 -12.38 -13.81
N THR A 114 -10.92 -12.85 -13.83
CA THR A 114 -10.44 -13.94 -12.98
C THR A 114 -9.04 -13.69 -12.42
N SER A 115 -8.73 -14.29 -11.27
CA SER A 115 -7.38 -14.27 -10.69
C SER A 115 -6.36 -14.98 -11.58
N ASP A 116 -6.78 -15.96 -12.38
CA ASP A 116 -5.93 -16.63 -13.37
C ASP A 116 -5.44 -15.66 -14.46
N GLU A 117 -6.27 -14.69 -14.89
CA GLU A 117 -5.84 -13.65 -15.84
C GLU A 117 -4.81 -12.71 -15.24
N VAL A 118 -4.97 -12.33 -13.97
CA VAL A 118 -3.97 -11.55 -13.23
C VAL A 118 -2.67 -12.36 -13.12
N ARG A 119 -2.75 -13.65 -12.74
CA ARG A 119 -1.61 -14.53 -12.54
C ARG A 119 -0.81 -14.78 -13.82
N LYS A 120 -1.47 -14.92 -14.98
CA LYS A 120 -0.80 -15.12 -16.29
C LYS A 120 0.18 -13.99 -16.62
N LEU A 121 -0.05 -12.78 -16.12
CA LEU A 121 0.87 -11.66 -16.30
C LEU A 121 2.21 -11.89 -15.57
N PHE A 122 2.21 -12.67 -14.49
CA PHE A 122 3.37 -12.99 -13.65
C PHE A 122 4.01 -14.35 -13.91
N GLU A 123 3.28 -15.31 -14.50
CA GLU A 123 3.81 -16.64 -14.78
C GLU A 123 5.03 -16.60 -15.72
N SER A 124 5.13 -15.55 -16.54
CA SER A 124 6.31 -15.34 -17.40
C SER A 124 7.62 -15.09 -16.62
N ASP A 125 7.53 -14.82 -15.31
CA ASP A 125 8.67 -14.55 -14.43
C ASP A 125 9.13 -15.77 -13.60
N GLY A 126 8.46 -16.93 -13.75
CA GLY A 126 8.87 -18.18 -13.10
C GLY A 126 8.75 -18.18 -11.56
N ASN A 127 8.17 -17.14 -10.97
CA ASN A 127 8.05 -17.00 -9.52
C ASN A 127 6.75 -17.68 -9.03
N LYS A 128 6.87 -18.78 -8.28
CA LYS A 128 5.73 -19.53 -7.74
C LYS A 128 5.00 -18.82 -6.59
N ALA A 129 5.49 -17.67 -6.12
CA ALA A 129 4.87 -16.90 -5.04
C ALA A 129 3.52 -16.27 -5.44
N TRP A 130 3.20 -16.21 -6.73
CA TRP A 130 2.03 -15.49 -7.26
C TRP A 130 0.72 -16.30 -7.33
N LYS A 131 0.67 -17.48 -6.69
CA LYS A 131 -0.46 -18.41 -6.87
C LYS A 131 -1.84 -17.85 -6.46
N ASN A 132 -1.86 -16.89 -5.54
CA ASN A 132 -3.09 -16.34 -4.95
C ASN A 132 -3.15 -14.81 -5.08
N VAL A 133 -2.54 -14.22 -6.11
CA VAL A 133 -2.57 -12.76 -6.27
C VAL A 133 -3.81 -12.33 -7.04
N GLU A 134 -4.61 -11.53 -6.37
CA GLU A 134 -5.88 -10.99 -6.86
C GLU A 134 -5.73 -9.56 -7.38
N GLY A 135 -4.65 -8.87 -7.04
CA GLY A 135 -4.33 -7.56 -7.58
C GLY A 135 -2.87 -7.19 -7.37
N PHE A 136 -2.42 -6.20 -8.11
CA PHE A 136 -1.12 -5.59 -7.90
C PHE A 136 -1.06 -4.18 -8.49
N TYR A 137 -0.21 -3.36 -7.90
CA TYR A 137 0.25 -2.08 -8.43
C TYR A 137 1.66 -2.17 -9.01
N ASP A 138 1.81 -1.80 -10.29
CA ASP A 138 3.09 -1.67 -10.98
C ASP A 138 3.59 -0.21 -10.93
N GLU A 139 4.69 0.01 -10.21
CA GLU A 139 5.30 1.34 -10.06
C GLU A 139 5.97 1.87 -11.34
N ILE A 140 6.32 0.99 -12.29
CA ILE A 140 7.01 1.35 -13.53
C ILE A 140 6.01 1.89 -14.54
N THR A 141 4.90 1.17 -14.74
CA THR A 141 3.86 1.57 -15.69
C THR A 141 2.82 2.51 -15.04
N ASN A 142 2.80 2.60 -13.71
CA ASN A 142 1.81 3.32 -12.92
C ASN A 142 0.38 2.79 -13.17
N GLU A 143 0.24 1.47 -13.03
CA GLU A 143 -0.98 0.74 -13.35
C GLU A 143 -1.37 -0.17 -12.19
N ILE A 144 -2.66 -0.23 -11.91
CA ILE A 144 -3.28 -1.23 -11.04
C ILE A 144 -3.92 -2.27 -11.95
N ILE A 145 -3.59 -3.53 -11.72
CA ILE A 145 -4.31 -4.66 -12.29
C ILE A 145 -4.96 -5.40 -11.15
N SER A 146 -6.28 -5.56 -11.20
CA SER A 146 -7.05 -6.17 -10.12
C SER A 146 -8.15 -7.07 -10.65
N ILE A 147 -8.52 -8.11 -9.90
CA ILE A 147 -9.72 -8.88 -10.19
C ILE A 147 -10.95 -7.98 -10.07
N LYS A 148 -11.91 -8.20 -10.94
CA LYS A 148 -13.22 -7.59 -10.89
C LYS A 148 -14.00 -8.27 -9.77
N GLY A 149 -14.77 -7.47 -9.04
CA GLY A 149 -15.70 -7.96 -8.03
C GLY A 149 -15.28 -7.71 -6.60
N ASP A 150 -14.00 -7.40 -6.35
CA ASP A 150 -13.49 -7.17 -5.01
C ASP A 150 -13.00 -5.72 -4.82
N PRO A 151 -13.82 -4.83 -4.22
CA PRO A 151 -13.41 -3.46 -3.95
C PRO A 151 -12.30 -3.37 -2.90
N SER A 152 -12.11 -4.38 -2.04
CA SER A 152 -11.06 -4.37 -1.02
C SER A 152 -9.68 -4.55 -1.64
N VAL A 153 -9.54 -5.50 -2.59
CA VAL A 153 -8.31 -5.68 -3.38
C VAL A 153 -7.97 -4.41 -4.15
N LEU A 154 -8.96 -3.80 -4.81
CA LEU A 154 -8.73 -2.55 -5.54
C LEU A 154 -8.31 -1.40 -4.61
N GLN A 155 -8.95 -1.25 -3.44
CA GLN A 155 -8.56 -0.26 -2.43
C GLN A 155 -7.12 -0.48 -1.96
N HIS A 156 -6.72 -1.74 -1.74
CA HIS A 156 -5.37 -2.12 -1.38
C HIS A 156 -4.35 -1.62 -2.40
N GLU A 157 -4.58 -1.90 -3.68
CA GLU A 157 -3.66 -1.49 -4.75
C GLU A 157 -3.63 0.02 -4.97
N PHE A 158 -4.74 0.73 -4.73
CA PHE A 158 -4.72 2.19 -4.72
C PHE A 158 -3.86 2.76 -3.58
N LEU A 159 -3.85 2.13 -2.41
CA LEU A 159 -3.01 2.55 -1.30
C LEU A 159 -1.52 2.33 -1.63
N HIS A 160 -1.16 1.22 -2.30
CA HIS A 160 0.19 1.04 -2.87
C HIS A 160 0.54 2.12 -3.89
N ALA A 161 -0.38 2.41 -4.82
CA ALA A 161 -0.21 3.44 -5.83
C ALA A 161 0.03 4.82 -5.21
N SER A 162 -0.70 5.16 -4.15
CA SER A 162 -0.56 6.44 -3.46
C SER A 162 0.88 6.68 -3.00
N THR A 163 1.58 5.64 -2.53
CA THR A 163 2.94 5.72 -1.97
C THR A 163 4.06 5.29 -2.93
N LYS A 164 3.71 4.95 -4.18
CA LYS A 164 4.60 4.34 -5.19
C LYS A 164 5.48 3.22 -4.60
N ASN A 165 4.83 2.22 -3.99
CA ASN A 165 5.41 1.01 -3.39
C ASN A 165 6.48 1.17 -2.29
N ARG A 166 7.29 2.25 -2.20
CA ARG A 166 8.31 2.47 -1.14
C ARG A 166 8.75 3.91 -0.94
N LYS A 167 8.48 4.82 -1.89
CA LYS A 167 9.16 6.13 -1.94
C LYS A 167 8.67 7.14 -0.89
N GLY A 168 7.54 6.86 -0.22
CA GLY A 168 6.91 7.78 0.73
C GLY A 168 6.96 7.38 2.20
N ILE A 169 7.63 6.28 2.60
CA ILE A 169 7.59 5.80 3.99
C ILE A 169 8.88 6.14 4.74
N THR A 170 8.75 6.90 5.82
CA THR A 170 9.88 7.27 6.71
C THR A 170 10.51 6.07 7.44
N SER A 171 11.77 6.23 7.84
CA SER A 171 12.51 5.21 8.60
C SER A 171 11.90 4.95 9.99
N SER A 172 11.34 5.99 10.62
CA SER A 172 10.62 5.90 11.89
C SER A 172 9.37 5.02 11.75
N ALA A 173 8.52 5.30 10.75
CA ALA A 173 7.34 4.49 10.44
C ALA A 173 7.70 3.01 10.20
N LYS A 174 8.72 2.75 9.37
CA LYS A 174 9.22 1.38 9.11
C LYS A 174 9.62 0.67 10.40
N LYS A 175 10.31 1.35 11.31
CA LYS A 175 10.77 0.79 12.59
C LYS A 175 9.61 0.51 13.55
N VAL A 176 8.62 1.41 13.63
CA VAL A 176 7.42 1.18 14.45
C VAL A 176 6.68 -0.05 13.95
N LEU A 177 6.37 -0.09 12.65
CA LEU A 177 5.69 -1.23 12.04
C LEU A 177 6.49 -2.52 12.30
N HIS A 178 7.78 -2.56 11.97
CA HIS A 178 8.61 -3.77 12.18
C HIS A 178 8.70 -4.26 13.62
N LYS A 179 8.56 -3.39 14.62
CA LYS A 179 8.61 -3.81 16.03
C LYS A 179 7.29 -4.40 16.53
N THR A 180 6.16 -4.11 15.88
CA THR A 180 4.83 -4.45 16.39
C THR A 180 4.22 -5.69 15.75
N PHE A 181 4.85 -6.26 14.72
CA PHE A 181 4.38 -7.50 14.09
C PHE A 181 5.15 -8.72 14.59
N PHE A 182 4.42 -9.74 15.04
CA PHE A 182 4.98 -11.00 15.51
C PHE A 182 5.00 -12.04 14.38
N GLY A 183 6.16 -12.69 14.20
CA GLY A 183 6.32 -13.97 13.52
C GLY A 183 5.60 -14.15 12.18
N MET A 184 6.23 -13.79 11.06
CA MET A 184 5.69 -14.14 9.75
C MET A 184 6.70 -14.28 8.60
N ASN A 185 6.32 -15.12 7.64
CA ASN A 185 7.07 -15.52 6.45
C ASN A 185 7.09 -14.40 5.39
N GLY A 186 8.25 -14.22 4.73
CA GLY A 186 8.46 -13.53 3.44
C GLY A 186 7.66 -12.25 3.15
N TYR A 187 6.46 -12.41 2.57
CA TYR A 187 5.62 -11.34 2.02
C TYR A 187 5.15 -10.34 3.09
N LEU A 188 4.74 -10.85 4.25
CA LEU A 188 4.28 -10.04 5.37
C LEU A 188 5.45 -9.39 6.16
N ARG A 189 6.66 -9.32 5.61
CA ARG A 189 7.77 -8.53 6.17
C ARG A 189 7.97 -7.18 5.48
N ASN A 190 7.23 -6.92 4.39
CA ASN A 190 7.38 -5.69 3.65
C ASN A 190 6.68 -4.53 4.40
N PRO A 191 7.43 -3.51 4.86
CA PRO A 191 6.83 -2.39 5.61
C PRO A 191 5.77 -1.62 4.83
N THR A 192 5.83 -1.64 3.49
CA THR A 192 4.81 -1.03 2.64
C THR A 192 3.47 -1.74 2.78
N GLU A 193 3.45 -3.06 2.71
CA GLU A 193 2.22 -3.85 2.89
C GLU A 193 1.58 -3.56 4.24
N TRP A 194 2.40 -3.39 5.29
CA TRP A 194 1.91 -3.04 6.61
C TRP A 194 1.36 -1.62 6.69
N LEU A 195 2.00 -0.66 6.02
CA LEU A 195 1.46 0.69 5.96
C LEU A 195 0.12 0.70 5.23
N VAL A 196 0.02 0.02 4.09
CA VAL A 196 -1.22 -0.11 3.31
C VAL A 196 -2.33 -0.71 4.16
N ARG A 197 -2.05 -1.81 4.86
CA ARG A 197 -3.03 -2.47 5.75
C ARG A 197 -3.41 -1.62 6.96
N LYS A 198 -2.47 -0.86 7.51
CA LYS A 198 -2.74 0.13 8.56
C LYS A 198 -3.67 1.24 8.05
N GLN A 199 -3.43 1.74 6.85
CA GLN A 199 -4.28 2.76 6.22
C GLN A 199 -5.67 2.20 5.91
N ALA A 200 -5.78 0.94 5.47
CA ALA A 200 -7.06 0.26 5.32
C ALA A 200 -7.82 0.19 6.65
N LEU A 201 -7.14 -0.11 7.76
CA LEU A 201 -7.73 -0.07 9.11
C LEU A 201 -8.21 1.34 9.47
N ASP A 202 -7.41 2.39 9.27
CA ASP A 202 -7.85 3.77 9.53
C ASP A 202 -9.13 4.14 8.76
N LEU A 203 -9.20 3.76 7.48
CA LEU A 203 -10.35 4.04 6.63
C LEU A 203 -11.60 3.30 7.10
N GLU A 204 -11.48 2.02 7.47
CA GLU A 204 -12.61 1.25 8.00
C GLU A 204 -13.06 1.75 9.38
N LEU A 205 -12.14 2.11 10.27
CA LEU A 205 -12.49 2.71 11.56
C LEU A 205 -13.26 4.03 11.39
N ALA A 206 -12.88 4.85 10.40
CA ALA A 206 -13.57 6.09 10.09
C ALA A 206 -14.96 5.83 9.46
N ARG A 207 -15.05 4.91 8.50
CA ARG A 207 -16.30 4.53 7.83
C ARG A 207 -17.35 3.98 8.80
N GLU A 208 -16.89 3.23 9.80
CA GLU A 208 -17.72 2.62 10.84
C GLU A 208 -17.98 3.56 12.03
N ASN A 209 -17.54 4.82 11.95
CA ASN A 209 -17.67 5.84 13.00
C ASN A 209 -17.09 5.40 14.36
N ILE A 210 -16.06 4.55 14.33
CA ILE A 210 -15.34 4.13 15.55
C ILE A 210 -14.31 5.19 15.93
N LYS A 211 -13.57 5.67 14.93
CA LYS A 211 -12.51 6.64 15.11
C LYS A 211 -12.32 7.45 13.83
N GLU A 212 -12.33 8.76 13.96
CA GLU A 212 -11.99 9.65 12.86
C GLU A 212 -10.48 9.65 12.59
N TYR A 213 -10.11 9.96 11.34
CA TYR A 213 -8.70 10.14 11.03
C TYR A 213 -8.13 11.34 11.79
N GLY A 214 -6.90 11.24 12.29
CA GLY A 214 -6.30 12.28 13.14
C GLY A 214 -6.66 12.19 14.64
N GLN A 215 -7.85 11.71 14.99
CA GLN A 215 -8.28 11.54 16.39
C GLN A 215 -7.33 10.60 17.16
N PRO A 216 -7.04 10.85 18.45
CA PRO A 216 -6.28 9.91 19.28
C PRO A 216 -6.97 8.55 19.43
N PHE A 217 -6.20 7.45 19.42
CA PHE A 217 -6.73 6.12 19.68
C PHE A 217 -6.97 5.92 21.19
N THR A 218 -8.21 5.56 21.56
CA THR A 218 -8.68 5.39 22.94
C THR A 218 -9.00 3.93 23.24
N ARG A 219 -9.15 3.59 24.53
CA ARG A 219 -9.54 2.22 24.92
C ARG A 219 -10.91 1.84 24.38
N THR A 220 -11.85 2.78 24.35
CA THR A 220 -13.17 2.57 23.74
C THR A 220 -13.07 2.22 22.26
N HIS A 221 -12.24 2.93 21.48
CA HIS A 221 -12.02 2.59 20.07
C HIS A 221 -11.46 1.18 19.91
N TYR A 222 -10.50 0.80 20.76
CA TYR A 222 -9.91 -0.54 20.77
C TYR A 222 -10.93 -1.63 21.06
N ASP A 223 -11.74 -1.46 22.10
CA ASP A 223 -12.72 -2.47 22.49
C ASP A 223 -13.78 -2.66 21.38
N ILE A 224 -14.22 -1.60 20.70
CA ILE A 224 -15.14 -1.68 19.56
C ILE A 224 -14.47 -2.33 18.34
N MET A 225 -13.23 -1.92 18.01
CA MET A 225 -12.43 -2.53 16.93
C MET A 225 -12.30 -4.05 17.14
N MET A 226 -11.96 -4.50 18.35
CA MET A 226 -11.83 -5.92 18.64
C MET A 226 -13.16 -6.68 18.54
N GLN A 227 -14.27 -6.06 18.95
CA GLN A 227 -15.61 -6.66 18.74
C GLN A 227 -15.92 -6.83 17.25
N MET A 228 -15.63 -5.83 16.41
CA MET A 228 -15.84 -5.92 14.96
C MET A 228 -14.96 -6.99 14.31
N PHE A 229 -13.70 -7.07 14.73
CA PHE A 229 -12.77 -8.11 14.30
C PHE A 229 -13.29 -9.52 14.64
N HIS A 230 -13.72 -9.76 15.88
CA HIS A 230 -14.27 -11.05 16.30
C HIS A 230 -15.59 -11.42 15.59
N ARG A 231 -16.37 -10.42 15.19
CA ARG A 231 -17.61 -10.60 14.39
C ARG A 231 -17.34 -10.74 12.89
N GLY A 232 -16.08 -10.66 12.45
CA GLY A 232 -15.70 -10.74 11.04
C GLY A 232 -16.24 -9.60 10.19
N LYS A 233 -16.43 -8.41 10.78
CA LYS A 233 -17.03 -7.24 10.10
C LYS A 233 -16.05 -6.40 9.30
N PHE A 234 -14.75 -6.53 9.58
CA PHE A 234 -13.70 -5.88 8.80
C PHE A 234 -13.39 -6.63 7.50
N SER A 235 -12.81 -5.92 6.52
CA SER A 235 -12.28 -6.52 5.30
C SER A 235 -11.19 -7.57 5.59
N THR A 236 -10.89 -8.40 4.59
CA THR A 236 -9.81 -9.40 4.68
C THR A 236 -8.48 -8.76 5.07
N ASP A 237 -8.12 -7.64 4.44
CA ASP A 237 -6.86 -6.93 4.71
C ASP A 237 -6.72 -6.47 6.16
N VAL A 238 -7.78 -5.86 6.69
CA VAL A 238 -7.82 -5.34 8.04
C VAL A 238 -7.86 -6.47 9.05
N ARG A 239 -8.61 -7.54 8.78
CA ARG A 239 -8.61 -8.73 9.64
C ARG A 239 -7.24 -9.39 9.68
N GLU A 240 -6.59 -9.56 8.53
CA GLU A 240 -5.24 -10.09 8.48
C GLU A 240 -4.30 -9.19 9.27
N PHE A 241 -4.33 -7.88 9.07
CA PHE A 241 -3.55 -6.92 9.84
C PHE A 241 -3.70 -7.12 11.36
N ILE A 242 -4.94 -7.11 11.86
CA ILE A 242 -5.23 -7.31 13.29
C ILE A 242 -4.81 -8.70 13.75
N ALA A 243 -4.95 -9.72 12.91
CA ALA A 243 -4.59 -11.08 13.26
C ALA A 243 -3.08 -11.25 13.48
N VAL A 244 -2.26 -10.46 12.77
CA VAL A 244 -0.80 -10.53 12.76
C VAL A 244 -0.12 -9.50 13.66
N THR A 245 -0.88 -8.55 14.19
CA THR A 245 -0.44 -7.58 15.20
C THR A 245 -0.67 -8.13 16.61
N ASP A 246 0.21 -7.79 17.55
CA ASP A 246 -0.04 -8.03 18.97
C ASP A 246 -1.32 -7.32 19.42
N ARG A 247 -2.25 -8.08 20.00
CA ARG A 247 -3.59 -7.62 20.38
C ARG A 247 -3.59 -7.00 21.76
N ASP A 248 -2.59 -6.16 22.01
CA ASP A 248 -2.48 -5.30 23.16
C ASP A 248 -2.91 -3.88 22.79
N PHE A 249 -3.65 -3.23 23.69
CA PHE A 249 -4.13 -1.87 23.49
C PHE A 249 -2.99 -0.88 23.22
N ASP A 250 -1.89 -0.98 23.98
CA ASP A 250 -0.76 -0.06 23.86
C ASP A 250 -0.01 -0.24 22.55
N VAL A 251 -0.02 -1.46 21.99
CA VAL A 251 0.54 -1.75 20.66
C VAL A 251 -0.29 -1.06 19.58
N PHE A 252 -1.62 -1.24 19.58
CA PHE A 252 -2.49 -0.58 18.61
C PHE A 252 -2.48 0.94 18.75
N LYS A 253 -2.48 1.44 19.99
CA LYS A 253 -2.33 2.86 20.26
C LYS A 253 -1.04 3.40 19.65
N LYS A 254 0.08 2.70 19.84
CA LYS A 254 1.36 3.07 19.24
C LYS A 254 1.33 3.05 17.71
N ILE A 255 0.72 2.05 17.09
CA ILE A 255 0.61 1.96 15.64
C ILE A 255 -0.24 3.11 15.08
N LEU A 256 -1.44 3.32 15.65
CA LEU A 256 -2.41 4.25 15.10
C LEU A 256 -2.07 5.72 15.41
N ASP A 257 -1.46 5.99 16.57
CA ASP A 257 -1.09 7.36 16.95
C ASP A 257 0.34 7.73 16.55
N ASN A 258 1.29 6.78 16.64
CA ASN A 258 2.73 7.08 16.63
C ASN A 258 3.50 6.58 15.41
N VAL A 259 2.88 5.93 14.41
CA VAL A 259 3.58 5.61 13.15
C VAL A 259 4.11 6.88 12.46
N ALA A 260 3.48 8.03 12.69
CA ALA A 260 3.99 9.32 12.24
C ALA A 260 5.04 9.95 13.16
N LYS A 261 5.25 9.48 14.40
CA LYS A 261 6.18 10.15 15.34
C LYS A 261 7.64 9.80 15.04
N ASN A 262 8.49 10.81 14.98
CA ASN A 262 9.93 10.63 14.78
C ASN A 262 10.65 10.22 16.06
N GLU A 263 11.84 9.61 15.91
CA GLU A 263 12.59 8.98 17.01
C GLU A 263 12.98 9.95 18.14
N THR A 264 12.98 11.25 17.87
CA THR A 264 13.25 12.29 18.88
C THR A 264 12.15 12.44 19.91
N GLY A 265 11.00 11.79 19.73
CA GLY A 265 9.91 11.79 20.72
C GLY A 265 9.35 13.17 21.04
N GLN A 266 9.69 14.19 20.24
CA GLN A 266 9.09 15.50 20.36
C GLN A 266 7.64 15.38 19.87
N ASP A 267 6.75 15.21 20.83
CA ASP A 267 5.38 15.69 20.69
C ASP A 267 5.49 17.15 20.26
N ILE A 268 5.11 17.43 19.01
CA ILE A 268 4.88 18.80 18.57
C ILE A 268 3.58 19.21 19.28
N ALA A 269 3.71 19.55 20.56
CA ALA A 269 2.65 20.12 21.35
C ALA A 269 2.34 21.50 20.74
N ASN A 270 1.17 21.60 20.12
CA ASN A 270 0.49 22.83 19.71
C ASN A 270 1.32 23.82 18.88
N VAL A 271 1.17 23.75 17.55
CA VAL A 271 1.25 24.92 16.67
C VAL A 271 -0.10 25.08 15.99
#